data_AF-A0A959Y889-F1
#
_entry.id   AF-A0A959Y889-F1
#
_cell.length_a   1.000
_cell.length_b   1.000
_cell.length_c   1.000
_cell.angle_alpha   90.00
_cell.angle_beta   90.00
_cell.angle_gamma   90.00
#
_symmetry.space_group_name_H-M   'P 1'
#
loop_
_entity.id
_entity.type
_entity.pdbx_description
1 polymer ?
#
loop_
_entity_poly.entity_id
_entity_poly.type
_entity_poly.pdbx_seq_one_letter_code
_entity_poly.pdbx_strand_id
1 'polypeptide(L)'
;MARWVAGLLAWCAALGGKAQIDAVTLTELGRYQHPYVVFPDSFSAPVLSSRIDRLGRPYVYLACRDSGLFVWDITVPTQPVVVRRMHPSAFGGLKVMNLEQVDTLLYLALGELDNAPAA
;
A
#
# COMPACT_ATOMS: atom_id res chain seq x y z
N MET A 1 -1.62 -25.41 20.28
CA MET A 1 -0.98 -24.96 21.53
C MET A 1 -0.31 -23.62 21.27
N ALA A 2 -0.95 -22.52 21.64
CA ALA A 2 -0.36 -21.18 21.58
C ALA A 2 -0.39 -20.59 22.99
N ARG A 3 0.79 -20.28 23.55
CA ARG A 3 0.94 -19.65 24.86
C ARG A 3 1.06 -18.14 24.65
N TRP A 4 0.07 -17.40 25.13
CA TRP A 4 0.15 -15.95 25.30
C TRP A 4 0.81 -15.67 26.65
N VAL A 5 1.89 -14.88 26.68
CA VAL A 5 2.47 -14.37 27.92
C VAL A 5 2.11 -12.89 28.02
N ALA A 6 1.05 -12.60 28.78
CA ALA A 6 0.71 -11.24 29.18
C ALA A 6 1.53 -10.89 30.43
N GLY A 7 2.56 -10.06 30.26
CA GLY A 7 3.29 -9.45 31.38
C GLY A 7 2.76 -8.05 31.62
N LEU A 8 1.75 -7.91 32.48
CA LEU A 8 1.23 -6.62 32.94
C LEU A 8 1.38 -6.56 34.45
N LEU A 9 2.47 -5.95 34.93
CA LEU A 9 2.59 -5.48 36.32
C LEU A 9 2.77 -3.97 36.29
N ALA A 10 1.65 -3.27 36.20
CA ALA A 10 1.57 -1.84 36.46
C ALA A 10 1.37 -1.65 37.97
N TRP A 11 2.43 -1.23 38.67
CA TRP A 11 2.30 -0.72 40.03
C TRP A 11 2.09 0.80 39.93
N CYS A 12 0.84 1.25 40.07
CA CYS A 12 0.52 2.67 40.18
C CYS A 12 0.78 3.15 41.61
N ALA A 13 1.84 3.93 41.78
CA ALA A 13 1.96 4.91 42.87
C ALA A 13 2.13 6.30 42.23
N ALA A 14 1.16 7.18 42.50
CA ALA A 14 1.01 8.47 41.85
C ALA A 14 2.11 9.48 42.25
N LEU A 15 2.72 10.15 41.27
CA LEU A 15 3.30 11.51 41.44
C LEU A 15 3.12 12.30 40.13
N GLY A 16 2.48 13.46 40.24
CA GLY A 16 2.11 14.35 39.13
C GLY A 16 3.28 15.09 38.49
N GLY A 17 3.94 14.46 37.53
CA GLY A 17 4.82 15.10 36.56
C GLY A 17 4.30 14.86 35.13
N LYS A 18 4.46 15.85 34.23
CA LYS A 18 4.26 15.62 32.79
C LYS A 18 5.25 14.52 32.36
N ALA A 19 4.76 13.31 32.15
CA ALA A 19 5.58 12.22 31.64
C ALA A 19 5.90 12.52 30.16
N GLN A 20 7.15 12.87 29.89
CA GLN A 20 7.68 12.97 28.53
C GLN A 20 8.26 11.60 28.17
N ILE A 21 7.90 11.08 26.99
CA ILE A 21 8.55 9.88 26.45
C ILE A 21 9.94 10.29 25.96
N ASP A 22 10.99 9.77 26.59
CA ASP A 22 12.39 10.11 26.33
C ASP A 22 12.99 9.28 25.17
N ALA A 23 12.61 8.00 25.04
CA ALA A 23 12.99 7.16 23.90
C ALA A 23 11.98 6.05 23.65
N VAL A 24 11.75 5.75 22.36
CA VAL A 24 11.03 4.54 21.92
C VAL A 24 12.06 3.63 21.24
N THR A 25 12.27 2.44 21.82
CA THR A 25 13.11 1.41 21.20
C THR A 25 12.26 0.54 20.28
N LEU A 26 12.55 0.57 18.99
CA LEU A 26 11.95 -0.33 18.03
C LEU A 26 12.82 -1.58 17.92
N THR A 27 12.23 -2.75 18.13
CA THR A 27 12.90 -4.04 17.90
C THR A 27 12.40 -4.62 16.58
N GLU A 28 13.31 -4.81 15.63
CA GLU A 28 13.01 -5.48 14.37
C GLU A 28 12.71 -6.96 14.63
N LEU A 29 11.48 -7.40 14.34
CA LEU A 29 11.04 -8.79 14.53
C LEU A 29 11.31 -9.69 13.31
N GLY A 30 11.78 -9.14 12.19
CA GLY A 30 12.11 -9.92 11.01
C GLY A 30 12.61 -9.08 9.83
N ARG A 31 13.50 -9.67 9.03
CA ARG A 31 13.96 -9.13 7.74
C ARG A 31 13.15 -9.76 6.62
N TYR A 32 12.24 -9.00 6.01
CA TYR A 32 11.62 -9.39 4.74
C TYR A 32 12.58 -9.05 3.60
N GLN A 33 13.32 -10.03 3.10
CA GLN A 33 14.07 -9.85 1.86
C GLN A 33 13.06 -9.84 0.72
N HIS A 34 12.93 -8.72 0.03
CA HIS A 34 12.14 -8.68 -1.19
C HIS A 34 12.91 -9.48 -2.25
N PRO A 35 12.41 -10.65 -2.72
CA PRO A 35 13.05 -11.33 -3.82
C PRO A 35 13.07 -10.38 -5.02
N TYR A 36 14.23 -10.27 -5.66
CA TYR A 36 14.35 -9.52 -6.91
C TYR A 36 13.62 -10.33 -7.98
N VAL A 37 12.41 -9.88 -8.33
CA VAL A 37 11.63 -10.43 -9.43
C VAL A 37 11.85 -9.51 -10.62
N VAL A 38 12.21 -10.09 -11.76
CA VAL A 38 12.27 -9.36 -13.03
C VAL A 38 10.85 -8.94 -13.36
N PHE A 39 10.56 -7.65 -13.17
CA PHE A 39 9.34 -7.06 -13.69
C PHE A 39 9.42 -7.08 -15.22
N PRO A 40 8.31 -7.33 -15.94
CA PRO A 40 8.33 -7.35 -17.39
C PRO A 40 8.98 -6.06 -17.91
N ASP A 41 10.04 -6.20 -18.70
CA ASP A 41 11.00 -5.15 -19.10
C ASP A 41 10.36 -3.91 -19.76
N SER A 42 9.06 -3.95 -20.06
CA SER A 42 8.26 -2.89 -20.66
C SER A 42 7.43 -2.07 -19.67
N PHE A 43 7.37 -2.42 -18.38
CA PHE A 43 6.59 -1.64 -17.41
C PHE A 43 7.39 -0.42 -16.94
N SER A 44 7.21 0.69 -17.65
CA SER A 44 7.75 2.01 -17.30
C SER A 44 6.59 2.94 -16.94
N ALA A 45 5.97 2.70 -15.79
CA ALA A 45 4.96 3.61 -15.26
C ALA A 45 5.26 3.93 -13.80
N PRO A 46 5.36 5.21 -13.41
CA PRO A 46 5.59 5.59 -12.03
C PRO A 46 4.38 5.19 -11.17
N VAL A 47 4.58 4.19 -10.31
CA VAL A 47 3.58 3.73 -9.34
C VAL A 47 3.58 4.70 -8.17
N LEU A 48 2.42 5.29 -7.89
CA LEU A 48 2.20 6.21 -6.77
C LEU A 48 1.75 5.45 -5.52
N SER A 49 0.91 4.44 -5.70
CA SER A 49 0.39 3.61 -4.61
C SER A 49 0.10 2.21 -5.14
N SER A 50 0.23 1.22 -4.26
CA SER A 50 -0.08 -0.17 -4.55
C SER A 50 -0.86 -0.82 -3.42
N ARG A 51 -1.71 -1.79 -3.75
CA ARG A 51 -2.51 -2.53 -2.78
C ARG A 51 -2.65 -3.99 -3.19
N ILE A 52 -2.26 -4.92 -2.32
CA ILE A 52 -2.59 -6.35 -2.46
C ILE A 52 -4.07 -6.54 -2.08
N ASP A 53 -4.75 -7.44 -2.76
CA ASP A 53 -6.14 -7.77 -2.47
C ASP A 53 -6.35 -8.22 -1.02
N ARG A 54 -7.26 -7.53 -0.31
CA ARG A 54 -7.56 -7.78 1.10
C ARG A 54 -8.44 -9.01 1.33
N LEU A 55 -9.07 -9.54 0.28
CA LEU A 55 -9.89 -10.75 0.35
C LEU A 55 -9.04 -12.02 0.11
N GLY A 56 -7.71 -11.89 0.01
CA GLY A 56 -6.79 -13.01 -0.18
C GLY A 56 -6.71 -13.54 -1.60
N ARG A 57 -7.28 -12.82 -2.58
CA ARG A 57 -7.14 -13.16 -3.99
C ARG A 57 -5.73 -12.78 -4.47
N PRO A 58 -5.19 -13.45 -5.50
CA PRO A 58 -3.84 -13.17 -6.00
C PRO A 58 -3.84 -11.94 -6.91
N TYR A 59 -4.32 -10.80 -6.43
CA TYR A 59 -4.35 -9.56 -7.20
C TYR A 59 -3.59 -8.42 -6.52
N VAL A 60 -2.93 -7.62 -7.34
CA VAL A 60 -2.33 -6.34 -6.96
C VAL A 60 -2.93 -5.22 -7.78
N TYR A 61 -3.36 -4.17 -7.10
CA TYR A 61 -3.87 -2.94 -7.68
C TYR A 61 -2.75 -1.89 -7.66
N LEU A 62 -2.46 -1.27 -8.79
CA LEU A 62 -1.41 -0.26 -8.93
C LEU A 62 -2.00 1.05 -9.45
N ALA A 63 -1.81 2.12 -8.68
CA ALA A 63 -2.09 3.47 -9.12
C ALA A 63 -0.85 4.01 -9.83
N CYS A 64 -0.95 4.23 -11.13
CA CYS A 64 0.13 4.74 -11.95
C CYS A 64 -0.24 6.12 -12.49
N ARG A 65 0.62 7.11 -12.25
CA ARG A 65 0.32 8.53 -12.51
C ARG A 65 -0.21 8.80 -13.91
N ASP A 66 0.59 8.47 -14.92
CA ASP A 66 0.29 8.79 -16.32
C ASP A 66 -0.26 7.58 -17.10
N SER A 67 -0.27 6.41 -16.46
CA SER A 67 -0.75 5.16 -17.09
C SER A 67 -2.09 4.66 -16.55
N GLY A 68 -2.62 5.29 -15.49
CA GLY A 68 -3.91 5.00 -14.89
C GLY A 68 -3.86 3.87 -13.85
N LEU A 69 -4.91 3.07 -13.78
CA LEU A 69 -5.02 1.96 -12.83
C LEU A 69 -4.67 0.64 -13.50
N PHE A 70 -3.76 -0.13 -12.93
CA PHE A 70 -3.50 -1.51 -13.32
C PHE A 70 -4.01 -2.48 -12.26
N VAL A 71 -4.47 -3.64 -12.74
CA VAL A 71 -4.76 -4.81 -11.93
C VAL A 71 -3.89 -5.94 -12.47
N TRP A 72 -3.05 -6.48 -11.61
CA TRP A 72 -2.14 -7.56 -11.94
C TRP A 72 -2.56 -8.82 -11.19
N ASP A 73 -2.52 -9.95 -11.89
CA ASP A 73 -2.57 -11.28 -11.32
C ASP A 73 -1.16 -11.67 -10.87
N ILE A 74 -1.05 -12.05 -9.60
CA ILE A 74 0.19 -12.46 -8.93
C ILE A 74 0.12 -13.93 -8.46
N THR A 75 -0.69 -14.76 -9.12
CA THR A 75 -0.80 -16.20 -8.82
C THR A 75 0.57 -16.88 -8.90
N VAL A 76 1.40 -16.45 -9.85
CA VAL A 76 2.82 -16.80 -9.92
C VAL A 76 3.63 -15.55 -9.55
N PRO A 77 4.18 -15.45 -8.33
CA PRO A 77 4.85 -14.22 -7.86
C PRO A 77 6.05 -13.78 -8.70
N THR A 78 6.71 -14.73 -9.36
CA THR A 78 7.85 -14.48 -10.24
C THR A 78 7.45 -14.06 -11.65
N GLN A 79 6.16 -14.16 -11.99
CA GLN A 79 5.63 -13.83 -13.32
C GLN A 79 4.26 -13.15 -13.21
N PRO A 80 4.21 -11.90 -12.71
CA PRO A 80 2.96 -11.15 -12.67
C PRO A 80 2.40 -10.88 -14.07
N VAL A 81 1.08 -10.96 -14.24
CA VAL A 81 0.40 -10.73 -15.52
C VAL A 81 -0.62 -9.61 -15.37
N VAL A 82 -0.62 -8.66 -16.31
CA VAL A 82 -1.64 -7.59 -16.33
C VAL A 82 -2.99 -8.18 -16.75
N VAL A 83 -3.96 -8.23 -15.85
CA VAL A 83 -5.33 -8.65 -16.16
C VAL A 83 -6.23 -7.49 -16.56
N ARG A 84 -5.94 -6.29 -16.08
CA ARG A 84 -6.70 -5.08 -16.44
C ARG A 84 -5.85 -3.83 -16.41
N ARG A 85 -6.13 -2.94 -17.36
CA ARG A 85 -5.63 -1.56 -17.39
C ARG A 85 -6.80 -0.61 -17.63
N MET A 86 -6.89 0.43 -16.82
CA MET A 86 -7.82 1.55 -17.00
C MET A 86 -7.01 2.82 -17.22
N HIS A 87 -7.10 3.37 -18.43
CA HIS A 87 -6.41 4.60 -18.78
C HIS A 87 -6.98 5.81 -18.02
N PRO A 88 -6.21 6.89 -17.83
CA PRO A 88 -6.71 8.13 -17.21
C PRO A 88 -7.98 8.70 -17.83
N SER A 89 -8.21 8.45 -19.13
CA SER A 89 -9.44 8.83 -19.83
C SER A 89 -10.72 8.19 -19.23
N ALA A 90 -10.60 7.03 -18.59
CA ALA A 90 -11.71 6.41 -17.87
C ALA A 90 -12.10 7.17 -16.59
N PHE A 91 -11.23 8.09 -16.13
CA PHE A 91 -11.40 8.90 -14.93
C PHE A 91 -11.53 10.40 -15.26
N GLY A 92 -11.97 10.72 -16.48
CA GLY A 92 -12.09 12.11 -16.93
C GLY A 92 -10.76 12.85 -17.08
N GLY A 93 -9.67 12.12 -17.27
CA GLY A 93 -8.31 12.67 -17.34
C GLY A 93 -7.62 12.81 -15.98
N LEU A 94 -8.34 12.60 -14.88
CA LEU A 94 -7.76 12.64 -13.54
C LEU A 94 -6.81 11.47 -13.30
N LYS A 95 -5.75 11.74 -12.54
CA LYS A 95 -4.72 10.74 -12.21
C LYS A 95 -5.16 9.96 -10.98
N VAL A 96 -4.90 8.65 -10.99
CA VAL A 96 -5.15 7.79 -9.84
C VAL A 96 -3.98 7.96 -8.89
N MET A 97 -4.23 8.59 -7.74
CA MET A 97 -3.18 8.98 -6.78
C MET A 97 -3.04 7.97 -5.64
N ASN A 98 -4.17 7.42 -5.18
CA ASN A 98 -4.17 6.44 -4.10
C ASN A 98 -5.30 5.41 -4.27
N LEU A 99 -5.13 4.27 -3.61
CA LEU A 99 -6.01 3.11 -3.66
C LEU A 99 -6.32 2.62 -2.25
N GLU A 100 -7.60 2.38 -1.97
CA GLU A 100 -8.04 1.70 -0.75
C GLU A 100 -9.07 0.64 -1.11
N GLN A 101 -8.83 -0.60 -0.70
CA GLN A 101 -9.83 -1.65 -0.84
C GLN A 101 -10.64 -1.77 0.45
N VAL A 102 -11.96 -1.72 0.32
CA VAL A 102 -12.90 -2.06 1.38
C VAL A 102 -13.85 -3.11 0.81
N ASP A 103 -13.81 -4.30 1.40
CA ASP A 103 -14.52 -5.48 0.93
C ASP A 103 -14.28 -5.75 -0.57
N THR A 104 -15.34 -5.75 -1.37
CA THR A 104 -15.31 -5.99 -2.82
C THR A 104 -15.07 -4.73 -3.63
N LEU A 105 -14.96 -3.56 -3.00
CA LEU A 105 -14.83 -2.27 -3.65
C LEU A 105 -13.39 -1.76 -3.56
N LEU A 106 -12.93 -1.14 -4.64
CA LEU A 106 -11.68 -0.40 -4.70
C LEU A 106 -11.99 1.08 -4.83
N TYR A 107 -11.71 1.83 -3.76
CA TYR A 107 -11.81 3.27 -3.71
C TYR A 107 -10.56 3.90 -4.31
N LEU A 108 -10.78 4.88 -5.18
CA LEU A 108 -9.73 5.59 -5.89
C LEU A 108 -9.71 7.04 -5.43
N ALA A 109 -8.56 7.51 -4.96
CA ALA A 109 -8.33 8.95 -4.83
C ALA A 109 -7.85 9.47 -6.18
N LEU A 110 -8.67 10.32 -6.79
CA LEU A 110 -8.38 10.94 -8.09
C LEU A 110 -7.91 12.37 -7.87
N GLY A 111 -6.94 12.82 -8.67
CA GLY A 111 -6.48 14.21 -8.61
C GLY A 111 -5.45 14.55 -9.68
N GLU A 112 -5.09 15.82 -9.69
CA GLU A 112 -4.03 16.37 -10.53
C GLU A 112 -3.08 17.13 -9.60
N LEU A 113 -1.90 16.55 -9.35
CA LEU A 113 -0.86 17.17 -8.50
C LEU A 113 0.11 18.02 -9.33
N ASP A 114 -0.25 18.25 -10.59
CA ASP A 114 0.52 19.05 -11.51
C ASP A 114 -0.03 20.47 -11.38
N ASN A 115 0.77 21.41 -10.85
CA ASN A 115 0.45 22.83 -10.86
C ASN A 115 0.40 23.33 -12.33
N ALA A 116 -0.68 23.04 -13.04
CA ALA A 116 -1.00 23.68 -14.30
C ALA A 116 -2.02 24.80 -13.99
N PRO A 117 -1.75 26.06 -14.37
CA PRO A 117 -2.78 27.09 -14.30
C PRO A 117 -3.96 26.64 -15.17
N ALA A 118 -5.17 26.67 -14.61
CA ALA A 118 -6.39 26.50 -15.38
C ALA A 118 -6.37 27.51 -16.55
N ALA A 119 -6.48 26.99 -17.77
CA ALA A 119 -6.63 27.81 -18.98
C ALA A 119 -8.02 28.47 -19.02
#